data_AF-A0A0E3PNL1-F1
#
_entry.id   AF-A0A0E3PNL1-F1
#
_cell.length_a   1.000
_cell.length_b   1.000
_cell.length_c   1.000
_cell.angle_alpha   90.00
_cell.angle_beta   90.00
_cell.angle_gamma   90.00
#
_symmetry.space_group_name_H-M   'P 1'
#
loop_
_entity.id
_entity.type
_entity.pdbx_description
1 polymer ?
#
loop_
_entity_poly.entity_id
_entity_poly.type
_entity_poly.pdbx_seq_one_letter_code
_entity_poly.pdbx_strand_id
1 'polypeptide(L)'
;MVTGLLLILAFYIFSQNGLFGFGTDPEKRYFLPLILLIYLAAMWSFYDMRFLIGSDSMVAVFPPFRYRIPFSMISSVEIMEKWP
;
A
#
# COMPACT_ATOMS: atom_id res chain seq x y z
N MET A 1 -2.88 -15.17 -4.37
CA MET A 1 -1.53 -15.64 -4.77
C MET A 1 -1.22 -15.39 -6.24
N VAL A 2 -2.11 -15.70 -7.19
CA VAL A 2 -1.86 -15.56 -8.64
C VAL A 2 -1.68 -14.09 -9.09
N THR A 3 -2.42 -13.16 -8.50
CA THR A 3 -2.39 -11.72 -8.84
C THR A 3 -1.06 -11.04 -8.50
N GLY A 4 -0.41 -11.42 -7.39
CA GLY A 4 0.90 -10.88 -7.01
C GLY A 4 2.01 -11.33 -7.97
N LEU A 5 1.94 -12.57 -8.46
CA LEU A 5 2.91 -13.11 -9.41
C LEU A 5 2.84 -12.39 -10.77
N LEU A 6 1.63 -12.04 -11.23
CA LEU A 6 1.41 -11.30 -12.47
C LEU A 6 2.00 -9.88 -12.41
N LEU A 7 1.89 -9.20 -11.27
CA LEU A 7 2.48 -7.86 -11.08
C LEU A 7 4.02 -7.91 -11.11
N ILE A 8 4.62 -8.94 -10.48
CA ILE A 8 6.06 -9.17 -10.53
C ILE A 8 6.53 -9.48 -11.96
N LEU A 9 5.77 -10.29 -12.70
CA LEU A 9 6.09 -10.63 -14.09
C LEU A 9 5.99 -9.40 -15.00
N ALA A 10 4.93 -8.60 -14.85
CA ALA A 10 4.77 -7.35 -15.58
C ALA A 10 5.94 -6.41 -15.29
N PHE A 11 6.26 -6.21 -14.02
CA PHE A 11 7.40 -5.40 -13.60
C PHE A 11 8.73 -5.85 -14.23
N TYR A 12 8.98 -7.17 -14.23
CA TYR A 12 10.16 -7.76 -14.85
C TYR A 12 10.21 -7.50 -16.37
N ILE A 13 9.10 -7.73 -17.09
CA ILE A 13 9.02 -7.51 -18.54
C ILE A 13 9.22 -6.03 -18.89
N PHE A 14 8.58 -5.12 -18.14
CA PHE A 14 8.74 -3.68 -18.37
C PHE A 14 10.16 -3.18 -18.03
N SER A 15 10.82 -3.77 -17.03
CA SER A 15 12.22 -3.47 -16.68
C SER A 15 13.21 -3.91 -17.78
N GLN A 16 12.97 -5.07 -18.39
CA GLN A 16 13.78 -5.61 -19.49
C GLN A 16 13.60 -4.81 -20.79
N ASN A 17 12.37 -4.41 -21.10
CA ASN A 17 12.05 -3.70 -22.35
C ASN A 17 12.43 -2.21 -22.34
N GLY A 18 13.04 -1.70 -21.27
CA GLY A 18 13.49 -0.30 -21.20
C GLY A 18 12.36 0.74 -21.27
N LEU A 19 11.11 0.30 -21.12
CA LEU A 19 9.90 1.14 -21.24
C LEU A 19 9.78 2.15 -20.08
N PHE A 20 10.48 1.92 -18.97
CA PHE A 20 10.67 2.89 -17.89
C PHE A 20 11.94 3.74 -18.10
N GLY A 21 12.26 4.10 -19.34
CA GLY A 21 13.57 4.63 -19.73
C GLY A 21 14.11 5.74 -18.82
N PHE A 22 15.19 5.48 -18.09
CA PHE A 22 15.97 6.51 -17.39
C PHE A 22 17.45 6.07 -17.30
N GLY A 23 18.21 6.37 -18.36
CA GLY A 23 19.67 6.36 -18.37
C GLY A 23 20.36 5.00 -18.20
N THR A 24 21.64 4.94 -18.57
CA THR A 24 22.56 3.82 -18.26
C THR A 24 22.95 3.76 -16.77
N ASP A 25 22.51 4.74 -15.99
CA ASP A 25 22.79 4.88 -14.58
C ASP A 25 21.84 4.01 -13.74
N PRO A 26 22.33 2.93 -13.12
CA PRO A 26 21.49 1.94 -12.44
C PRO A 26 20.64 2.54 -11.32
N GLU A 27 21.11 3.59 -10.64
CA GLU A 27 20.34 4.23 -9.56
C GLU A 27 19.05 4.86 -10.07
N LYS A 28 19.09 5.52 -11.24
CA LYS A 28 17.91 6.17 -11.84
C LYS A 28 16.98 5.16 -12.50
N ARG A 29 17.54 4.06 -13.02
CA ARG A 29 16.79 3.00 -13.70
C ARG A 29 15.82 2.26 -12.79
N TYR A 30 16.18 2.06 -11.51
CA TYR A 30 15.35 1.32 -10.55
C TYR A 30 14.51 2.20 -9.62
N PHE A 31 14.77 3.51 -9.56
CA PHE A 31 14.07 4.43 -8.67
C PHE A 31 12.56 4.52 -8.95
N LEU A 32 12.17 4.72 -10.22
CA LEU A 32 10.77 4.81 -10.62
C LEU A 32 9.99 3.50 -10.44
N PRO A 33 10.53 2.35 -10.88
CA PRO A 33 9.92 1.07 -10.58
C PRO A 33 9.76 0.83 -9.07
N LEU A 34 10.77 1.18 -8.25
CA LEU A 34 10.69 1.05 -6.80
C LEU A 34 9.58 1.93 -6.20
N ILE A 35 9.46 3.18 -6.65
CA ILE A 35 8.36 4.08 -6.24
C ILE A 35 7.01 3.48 -6.58
N LEU A 36 6.85 2.97 -7.81
CA LEU A 36 5.59 2.34 -8.23
C LEU A 36 5.26 1.12 -7.37
N LEU A 37 6.26 0.34 -6.99
CA LEU A 37 6.09 -0.84 -6.15
C LEU A 37 5.69 -0.47 -4.71
N ILE A 38 6.31 0.57 -4.14
CA ILE A 38 5.93 1.12 -2.83
C ILE A 38 4.50 1.68 -2.88
N TYR A 39 4.15 2.41 -3.94
CA TYR A 39 2.80 2.95 -4.12
C TYR A 39 1.74 1.84 -4.19
N LEU A 40 1.99 0.80 -5.00
CA LEU A 40 1.08 -0.35 -5.09
C LEU A 40 0.96 -1.11 -3.77
N ALA A 41 2.06 -1.29 -3.04
CA ALA A 41 2.04 -1.91 -1.71
C ALA A 41 1.26 -1.07 -0.70
N ALA A 42 1.44 0.26 -0.71
CA ALA A 42 0.69 1.18 0.12
C ALA A 42 -0.81 1.14 -0.21
N MET A 43 -1.18 1.22 -1.49
CA MET A 43 -2.58 1.09 -1.93
C MET A 43 -3.20 -0.25 -1.49
N TRP A 44 -2.47 -1.36 -1.67
CA TRP A 44 -2.92 -2.68 -1.23
C TRP A 44 -3.12 -2.74 0.29
N SER A 45 -2.26 -2.06 1.07
CA SER A 45 -2.38 -2.03 2.53
C SER A 45 -3.65 -1.35 3.03
N PHE A 46 -4.17 -0.38 2.30
CA PHE A 46 -5.46 0.26 2.63
C PHE A 46 -6.64 -0.69 2.41
N TYR A 47 -6.54 -1.65 1.49
CA TYR A 47 -7.57 -2.68 1.27
C TYR A 47 -7.57 -3.78 2.32
N ASP A 48 -6.45 -4.06 2.98
CA ASP A 48 -6.36 -5.01 4.12
C ASP A 48 -6.31 -4.27 5.46
N MET A 49 -6.90 -3.06 5.54
CA MET A 49 -6.97 -2.34 6.80
C MET A 49 -7.84 -3.14 7.79
N ARG A 50 -7.27 -3.44 8.96
CA ARG A 50 -7.96 -4.17 10.03
C ARG A 50 -8.07 -3.31 11.26
N PHE A 51 -9.18 -3.47 11.98
CA PHE A 51 -9.36 -2.82 13.25
C PHE A 51 -9.38 -3.84 14.38
N LEU A 52 -8.57 -3.60 15.40
CA LEU A 52 -8.56 -4.37 16.64
C LEU A 52 -9.19 -3.51 17.73
N ILE A 53 -10.32 -3.96 18.27
CA ILE A 53 -11.06 -3.26 19.32
C ILE A 53 -10.56 -3.77 20.67
N GLY A 54 -10.03 -2.88 21.49
CA GLY A 54 -9.66 -3.13 22.88
C GLY A 54 -10.68 -2.57 23.87
N SER A 55 -10.31 -2.52 25.15
CA SER A 55 -11.19 -2.03 26.23
C SER A 55 -11.32 -0.50 26.26
N ASP A 56 -10.29 0.23 25.84
CA ASP A 56 -10.21 1.71 25.94
C ASP A 56 -9.86 2.40 24.61
N SER A 57 -9.58 1.61 23.58
CA SER A 57 -9.02 2.09 22.33
C SER A 57 -9.26 1.12 21.19
N MET A 58 -9.20 1.64 19.97
CA MET A 58 -9.14 0.86 18.74
C MET A 58 -7.75 0.99 18.14
N VAL A 59 -7.26 -0.06 17.51
CA VAL A 59 -6.01 -0.05 16.74
C VAL A 59 -6.34 -0.33 15.28
N ALA A 60 -6.07 0.64 14.41
CA ALA A 60 -6.09 0.45 12.97
C ALA A 60 -4.72 -0.07 12.51
N VAL A 61 -4.72 -1.19 11.78
CA VAL A 61 -3.53 -1.82 11.22
C VAL A 61 -3.64 -1.76 9.70
N PHE A 62 -2.72 -1.05 9.06
CA PHE A 62 -2.57 -0.96 7.60
C PHE A 62 -1.08 -1.07 7.28
N PRO A 63 -0.55 -2.26 6.92
CA PRO A 63 0.88 -2.49 6.84
C PRO A 63 1.61 -1.49 5.92
N PRO A 64 2.74 -0.87 6.35
CA PRO A 64 3.54 -1.17 7.54
C PRO A 64 3.12 -0.41 8.82
N PHE A 65 2.05 0.37 8.75
CA PHE A 65 1.67 1.30 9.80
C PHE A 65 0.67 0.70 10.79
N ARG A 66 0.74 1.19 12.03
CA ARG A 66 -0.16 0.85 13.11
C ARG A 66 -0.53 2.11 13.87
N TYR A 67 -1.82 2.40 13.95
CA TYR A 67 -2.35 3.60 14.60
C TYR A 67 -3.28 3.23 15.74
N ARG A 68 -3.05 3.80 16.93
CA ARG A 68 -3.90 3.60 18.12
C ARG A 68 -4.79 4.84 18.32
N ILE A 69 -6.09 4.62 18.42
CA ILE A 69 -7.11 5.64 18.59
C ILE A 69 -7.80 5.40 19.95
N PRO A 70 -7.55 6.23 20.97
CA PRO A 70 -8.29 6.19 22.22
C PRO A 70 -9.77 6.51 22.00
N PHE A 71 -10.68 5.79 22.66
CA PHE A 71 -12.12 6.07 22.52
C PHE A 71 -12.52 7.46 23.02
N SER A 72 -11.78 8.01 23.98
CA SER A 72 -11.96 9.39 24.45
C SER A 72 -11.73 10.45 23.37
N MET A 73 -11.04 10.11 22.27
CA MET A 73 -10.80 11.01 21.13
C MET A 73 -11.79 10.81 19.99
N ILE A 74 -12.69 9.83 20.08
CA ILE A 74 -13.67 9.54 19.04
C ILE A 74 -14.97 10.27 19.37
N SER A 75 -15.32 11.27 18.56
CA SER A 75 -16.60 11.99 18.67
C SER A 75 -17.74 11.28 17.93
N SER A 76 -17.45 10.57 16.84
CA SER A 76 -18.43 9.85 16.01
C SER A 76 -17.77 8.71 15.24
N VAL A 77 -18.57 7.72 14.86
CA VAL A 77 -18.19 6.61 13.97
C VAL A 77 -19.22 6.53 12.85
N GLU A 78 -18.76 6.62 11.61
CA GLU A 78 -19.61 6.54 10.43
C GLU A 78 -19.17 5.34 9.57
N ILE A 79 -20.14 4.54 9.13
CA ILE A 79 -19.90 3.43 8.20
C ILE A 79 -20.33 3.92 6.81
N MET A 80 -19.36 4.15 5.92
CA MET A 80 -19.65 4.46 4.53
C MET A 80 -19.72 3.15 3.74
N GLU A 81 -20.94 2.75 3.33
CA GLU A 81 -21.15 1.56 2.49
C GLU A 81 -20.60 1.74 1.06
N LYS A 82 -20.35 2.98 0.61
CA LYS A 82 -19.77 3.28 -0.71
C LYS A 82 -18.78 4.44 -0.64
N TRP A 83 -17.62 4.23 -1.24
CA TRP A 83 -16.72 5.30 -1.70
C TRP A 83 -17.45 6.08 -2.82
N PRO A 84 -17.47 7.43 -2.81
CA PRO A 84 -17.88 8.19 -3.99
C PRO A 84 -16.93 7.95 -5.17
#